data_AF-A0A534MSZ5-F1
#
_entry.id   AF-A0A534MSZ5-F1
#
_cell.length_a   1.000
_cell.length_b   1.000
_cell.length_c   1.000
_cell.angle_alpha   90.00
_cell.angle_beta   90.00
_cell.angle_gamma   90.00
#
_symmetry.space_group_name_H-M   'P 1'
#
loop_
_entity.id
_entity.type
_entity.pdbx_description
1 polymer ?
#
loop_
_entity_poly.entity_id
_entity_poly.type
_entity_poly.pdbx_seq_one_letter_code
_entity_poly.pdbx_strand_id
1 'polypeptide(L)'
;MQRAVSPTPRGTLLLVLHTHLPWVLGHGRWPHGESWLYEAAAECYLPLLRLLDRLEAEDRKGSVTIGVTPVLAEMLSTPRFRDGFLAYLEERASRA
;
A
#
# COMPACT_ATOMS: atom_id res chain seq x y z
N MET A 1 20.88 -39.38 16.68
CA MET A 1 20.50 -37.98 16.42
C MET A 1 20.67 -37.71 14.92
N GLN A 2 19.58 -37.65 14.15
CA GLN A 2 19.66 -37.32 12.72
C GLN A 2 19.68 -35.80 12.57
N ARG A 3 20.71 -35.29 11.92
CA ARG A 3 20.93 -33.87 11.68
C ARG A 3 20.04 -33.46 10.52
N ALA A 4 19.08 -32.56 10.76
CA ALA A 4 18.20 -32.04 9.71
C ALA A 4 19.06 -31.36 8.63
N VAL A 5 19.01 -31.88 7.40
CA VAL A 5 19.64 -31.24 6.24
C VAL A 5 18.77 -30.06 5.83
N SER A 6 19.33 -28.85 5.84
CA SER A 6 18.65 -27.66 5.35
C SER A 6 18.36 -27.83 3.84
N PRO A 7 17.15 -27.49 3.36
CA PRO A 7 16.80 -27.68 1.97
C PRO A 7 17.71 -26.87 1.05
N THR A 8 18.10 -27.45 -0.09
CA THR A 8 18.87 -26.75 -1.13
C THR A 8 18.06 -25.56 -1.66
N PRO A 9 18.61 -24.34 -1.70
CA PRO A 9 17.92 -23.18 -2.25
C PRO A 9 17.50 -23.43 -3.71
N ARG A 10 16.22 -23.19 -4.03
CA ARG A 10 15.66 -23.40 -5.39
C ARG A 10 15.84 -22.19 -6.32
N GLY A 11 16.44 -21.11 -5.83
CA GLY A 11 16.58 -19.82 -6.52
C GLY A 11 16.15 -18.66 -5.63
N THR A 12 16.16 -17.44 -6.18
CA THR A 12 15.78 -16.21 -5.50
C THR A 12 14.51 -15.63 -6.12
N LEU A 13 13.53 -15.25 -5.30
CA LEU A 13 12.34 -14.51 -5.72
C LEU A 13 12.50 -13.04 -5.33
N LEU A 14 12.29 -12.13 -6.28
CA LEU A 14 12.26 -10.69 -6.05
C LEU A 14 10.87 -10.15 -6.42
N LEU A 15 10.09 -9.76 -5.41
CA LEU A 15 8.82 -9.08 -5.62
C LEU A 15 9.06 -7.57 -5.60
N VAL A 16 8.75 -6.90 -6.71
CA VAL A 16 8.88 -5.44 -6.86
C VAL A 16 7.50 -4.85 -7.14
N LEU A 17 6.99 -4.04 -6.22
CA LEU A 17 5.70 -3.37 -6.31
C LEU A 17 5.93 -1.92 -6.74
N HIS A 18 5.44 -1.54 -7.92
CA HIS A 18 5.49 -0.17 -8.41
C HIS A 18 4.20 0.57 -8.06
N THR A 19 4.30 1.63 -7.25
CA THR A 19 3.15 2.45 -6.84
C THR A 19 3.26 3.86 -7.41
N HIS A 20 2.24 4.23 -8.19
CA HIS A 20 2.20 5.50 -8.91
C HIS A 20 0.77 5.98 -9.09
N LEU A 21 0.59 7.29 -8.92
CA LEU A 21 -0.55 8.07 -9.44
C LEU A 21 -0.03 9.44 -9.88
N PRO A 22 -0.61 10.04 -10.93
CA PRO A 22 -0.34 11.45 -11.26
C PRO A 22 -0.86 12.36 -10.16
N TRP A 23 -0.47 13.64 -10.17
CA TRP A 23 -0.99 14.61 -9.21
C TRP A 23 -2.51 14.81 -9.42
N VAL A 24 -3.32 14.31 -8.48
CA VAL A 24 -4.80 14.38 -8.56
C VAL A 24 -5.44 15.30 -7.52
N LEU A 25 -4.72 15.67 -6.46
CA LEU A 25 -5.24 16.56 -5.43
C LEU A 25 -5.61 17.92 -6.03
N GLY A 26 -6.85 18.37 -5.81
CA GLY A 26 -7.38 19.61 -6.38
C GLY A 26 -7.81 19.53 -7.85
N HIS A 27 -7.70 18.38 -8.50
CA HIS A 27 -7.95 18.22 -9.94
C HIS A 27 -9.13 17.29 -10.23
N GLY A 28 -10.30 17.61 -9.63
CA GLY A 28 -11.52 16.81 -9.73
C GLY A 28 -11.62 15.75 -8.62
N ARG A 29 -12.85 15.37 -8.27
CA ARG A 29 -13.11 14.40 -7.19
C ARG A 29 -13.58 13.05 -7.71
N TRP A 30 -14.47 13.02 -8.69
CA TRP A 30 -15.04 11.81 -9.27
C TRP A 30 -15.52 12.10 -10.71
N PRO A 31 -15.49 11.15 -11.66
CA PRO A 31 -15.01 9.75 -11.55
C PRO A 31 -13.49 9.60 -11.64
N HIS A 32 -12.80 10.69 -11.98
CA HIS A 32 -11.34 10.77 -12.05
C HIS A 32 -10.89 11.87 -11.08
N GLY A 33 -9.67 11.73 -10.55
CA GLY A 33 -9.08 12.69 -9.63
C GLY A 33 -8.87 12.11 -8.24
N GLU A 34 -9.29 12.83 -7.20
CA GLU A 34 -8.99 12.47 -5.80
C GLU A 34 -9.53 11.08 -5.41
N SER A 35 -10.66 10.64 -5.97
CA SER A 35 -11.20 9.30 -5.71
C SER A 35 -10.19 8.19 -6.00
N TRP A 36 -9.37 8.31 -7.05
CA TRP A 36 -8.35 7.30 -7.37
C TRP A 36 -7.31 7.17 -6.27
N LEU A 37 -6.87 8.29 -5.68
CA LEU A 37 -5.90 8.28 -4.60
C LEU A 37 -6.51 7.66 -3.33
N TYR A 38 -7.77 7.97 -3.04
CA TYR A 38 -8.47 7.41 -1.87
C TYR A 38 -8.76 5.92 -2.02
N GLU A 39 -9.20 5.48 -3.21
CA GLU A 39 -9.42 4.07 -3.52
C GLU A 39 -8.11 3.28 -3.42
N ALA A 40 -7.04 3.77 -4.03
CA ALA A 40 -5.72 3.13 -3.95
C ALA A 40 -5.21 3.05 -2.49
N ALA A 41 -5.40 4.10 -1.70
CA ALA A 41 -5.05 4.09 -0.28
C ALA A 41 -5.85 3.08 0.54
N ALA A 42 -7.17 3.02 0.34
CA ALA A 42 -8.06 2.12 1.07
C ALA A 42 -7.90 0.64 0.67
N GLU A 43 -7.70 0.37 -0.63
CA GLU A 43 -7.79 -0.99 -1.17
C GLU A 43 -6.43 -1.62 -1.50
N CYS A 44 -5.37 -0.84 -1.65
CA CYS A 44 -4.04 -1.35 -1.95
C CYS A 44 -3.03 -1.03 -0.84
N TYR A 45 -2.86 0.24 -0.49
CA TYR A 45 -1.75 0.65 0.39
C TYR A 45 -1.98 0.22 1.84
N LEU A 46 -3.14 0.53 2.40
CA LEU A 46 -3.44 0.15 3.79
C LEU A 46 -3.52 -1.37 3.98
N PRO A 47 -4.14 -2.17 3.09
CA PRO A 47 -4.08 -3.63 3.18
C PRO A 47 -2.66 -4.20 3.06
N LEU A 48 -1.83 -3.62 2.19
CA LEU A 48 -0.42 -4.02 2.07
C LEU A 48 0.36 -3.74 3.36
N LEU A 49 0.20 -2.56 3.96
CA LEU A 49 0.83 -2.24 5.24
C LEU A 49 0.39 -3.21 6.35
N ARG A 50 -0.92 -3.49 6.46
CA ARG A 50 -1.44 -4.48 7.42
C ARG A 50 -0.89 -5.88 7.20
N LEU A 51 -0.66 -6.28 5.95
CA LEU A 51 -0.01 -7.55 5.62
C LEU A 51 1.44 -7.56 6.13
N LEU A 52 2.19 -6.48 5.90
CA LEU A 52 3.58 -6.37 6.35
C LEU A 52 3.67 -6.39 7.89
N ASP A 53 2.82 -5.63 8.58
CA ASP A 53 2.74 -5.62 10.05
C ASP A 53 2.46 -7.02 10.61
N ARG A 54 1.53 -7.77 9.98
CA ARG A 54 1.23 -9.15 10.38
C ARG A 54 2.41 -10.08 10.15
N LEU A 55 3.10 -9.98 9.00
CA LEU A 55 4.26 -10.83 8.70
C LEU A 55 5.40 -10.56 9.69
N GLU A 56 5.59 -9.31 10.08
CA GLU A 56 6.54 -8.91 11.13
C GLU A 56 6.14 -9.51 12.48
N ALA A 57 4.88 -9.40 12.88
CA ALA A 57 4.36 -9.97 14.13
C ALA A 57 4.47 -11.51 14.19
N GLU A 58 4.45 -12.18 13.04
CA GLU A 58 4.63 -13.64 12.91
C GLU A 58 6.12 -14.07 12.80
N ASP A 59 7.09 -13.14 12.93
CA ASP A 59 8.54 -13.37 12.73
C ASP A 59 8.87 -14.05 11.38
N ARG A 60 8.08 -13.74 10.34
CA ARG A 60 8.27 -14.30 9.00
C ARG A 60 9.35 -13.54 8.25
N LYS A 61 10.40 -14.26 7.86
CA LYS A 61 11.52 -13.70 7.09
C LYS A 61 11.22 -13.64 5.60
N GLY A 62 11.44 -12.47 5.00
CA GLY A 62 11.30 -12.23 3.57
C GLY A 62 11.66 -10.79 3.21
N SER A 63 11.71 -10.49 1.92
CA SER A 63 11.96 -9.14 1.43
C SER A 63 11.00 -8.82 0.28
N VAL A 64 10.47 -7.61 0.28
CA VAL A 64 9.73 -7.01 -0.83
C VAL A 64 10.32 -5.64 -1.13
N THR A 65 10.38 -5.28 -2.40
CA THR A 65 10.75 -3.92 -2.82
C THR A 65 9.49 -3.16 -3.19
N ILE A 66 9.29 -1.98 -2.59
CA ILE A 66 8.15 -1.11 -2.88
C ILE A 66 8.70 0.20 -3.42
N GLY A 67 8.42 0.49 -4.69
CA GLY A 67 8.71 1.78 -5.30
C GLY A 67 7.54 2.72 -5.11
N VAL A 68 7.79 3.90 -4.53
CA VAL A 68 6.81 4.99 -4.40
C VAL A 68 7.31 6.16 -5.23
N THR A 69 6.56 6.55 -6.26
CA THR A 69 6.96 7.71 -7.08
C THR A 69 6.93 9.00 -6.24
N PRO A 70 7.86 9.95 -6.45
CA PRO A 70 7.92 11.17 -5.64
C PRO A 70 6.61 11.96 -5.61
N VAL A 71 5.92 12.06 -6.76
CA VAL A 71 4.61 12.72 -6.86
C VAL A 71 3.55 12.06 -5.97
N LEU A 72 3.56 10.73 -5.87
CA LEU A 72 2.64 9.99 -5.00
C LEU A 72 3.01 10.21 -3.53
N ALA A 73 4.29 10.14 -3.18
CA ALA A 73 4.77 10.38 -1.81
C ALA A 73 4.39 11.78 -1.30
N GLU A 74 4.54 12.80 -2.15
CA GLU A 74 4.11 14.18 -1.84
C GLU A 74 2.60 14.25 -1.58
N MET A 75 1.78 13.71 -2.48
CA MET A 75 0.31 13.72 -2.30
C MET A 75 -0.11 13.05 -0.99
N LEU A 76 0.43 11.86 -0.69
CA LEU A 76 0.13 11.10 0.53
C LEU A 76 0.54 11.82 1.82
N SER A 77 1.51 12.74 1.72
CA SER A 77 2.01 13.51 2.87
C SER A 77 1.23 14.81 3.11
N THR A 78 0.30 15.18 2.22
CA THR A 78 -0.44 16.44 2.36
C THR A 78 -1.56 16.36 3.40
N PRO A 79 -1.85 17.47 4.12
CA PRO A 79 -3.05 17.56 4.97
C PRO A 79 -4.35 17.35 4.17
N ARG A 80 -4.39 17.82 2.91
CA ARG A 80 -5.53 17.65 2.01
C ARG A 80 -5.84 16.17 1.75
N PHE A 81 -4.83 15.34 1.52
CA PHE A 81 -5.03 13.91 1.41
C PHE A 81 -5.58 13.32 2.70
N ARG A 82 -4.97 13.62 3.85
CA ARG A 82 -5.42 13.10 5.14
C ARG A 82 -6.90 13.41 5.41
N ASP A 83 -7.27 14.68 5.30
CA ASP A 83 -8.62 15.14 5.65
C ASP A 83 -9.65 14.61 4.63
N GLY A 84 -9.30 14.61 3.33
CA GLY A 84 -10.17 14.07 2.29
C GLY A 84 -10.32 12.55 2.33
N PHE A 85 -9.26 11.82 2.70
CA PHE A 85 -9.28 10.37 2.84
C PHE A 85 -10.15 9.93 4.03
N LEU A 86 -10.09 10.63 5.16
CA LEU A 86 -11.00 10.39 6.29
C LEU A 86 -12.47 10.56 5.87
N ALA A 87 -12.80 11.66 5.19
CA ALA A 87 -14.15 11.88 4.68
C ALA A 87 -14.60 10.79 3.69
N TYR A 88 -13.70 10.34 2.81
CA TYR A 88 -13.96 9.22 1.90
C TYR A 88 -14.26 7.92 2.65
N LEU A 89 -13.49 7.60 3.71
CA LEU A 89 -13.71 6.40 4.52
C LEU A 89 -15.02 6.46 5.30
N GLU A 90 -15.38 7.60 5.88
CA GLU A 90 -16.66 7.81 6.58
C GLU A 90 -17.85 7.62 5.64
N GLU A 91 -17.79 8.25 4.47
CA GLU A 91 -18.80 8.10 3.41
C GLU A 91 -18.94 6.63 3.01
N ARG A 92 -17.81 5.93 2.77
CA ARG A 92 -17.82 4.52 2.39
C ARG A 92 -18.39 3.62 3.49
N ALA A 93 -18.06 3.87 4.75
CA ALA A 93 -18.57 3.12 5.89
C ALA A 93 -20.09 3.29 6.07
N SER A 94 -20.65 4.48 5.77
CA SER A 94 -22.10 4.72 5.83
C SER A 94 -22.92 4.00 4.75
N ARG A 95 -22.26 3.55 3.68
CA ARG A 95 -22.88 2.88 2.52
C ARG A 95 -22.76 1.35 2.58
N ALA A 96 -21.98 0.82 3.52
CA ALA A 96 -21.74 -0.61 3.73
C ALA A 96 -22.79 -1.21 4.66
#